data_AF-A0AAJ2B772-F1
#
_entry.id   AF-A0AAJ2B772-F1
#
_cell.length_a   1.000
_cell.length_b   1.000
_cell.length_c   1.000
_cell.angle_alpha   90.00
_cell.angle_beta   90.00
_cell.angle_gamma   90.00
#
_symmetry.space_group_name_H-M   'P 1'
#
loop_
_entity.id
_entity.type
_entity.pdbx_description
1 polymer ?
#
loop_
_entity_poly.entity_id
_entity_poly.type
_entity_poly.pdbx_seq_one_letter_code
_entity_poly.pdbx_strand_id
1 'polypeptide(L)'
;MKKNNAALFANIERAYGVPAGPLLAIWGMETGFGNFMGNQHTLSAVATLSYDCRRSDYFTEQLYAALKLVGNGSLNVNAKGAAHGEIGQTQFLPLNVVRYGVDFDRDGRIDLVGSRADALASTANFLAGHGWQRGAGYQPGQPSFAGIQGWNAATVYQQAIAYIGKAIDGQ
;
A
#
# COMPACT_ATOMS: atom_id res chain seq x y z
N MET A 1 7.22 7.13 15.87
CA MET A 1 7.31 6.33 14.63
C MET A 1 8.17 6.98 13.55
N LYS A 2 7.83 8.20 13.08
CA LYS A 2 8.64 8.98 12.12
C LYS A 2 10.11 9.10 12.51
N LYS A 3 10.39 9.65 13.71
CA LYS A 3 11.77 9.82 14.24
C LYS A 3 12.55 8.50 14.32
N ASN A 4 11.92 7.44 14.82
CA ASN A 4 12.57 6.13 14.98
C ASN A 4 12.90 5.44 13.64
N ASN A 5 12.27 5.88 12.53
CA ASN A 5 12.50 5.33 11.19
C ASN A 5 12.98 6.43 10.22
N ALA A 6 13.65 7.47 10.73
CA ALA A 6 14.03 8.64 9.94
C ALA A 6 14.88 8.28 8.71
N ALA A 7 15.83 7.34 8.87
CA ALA A 7 16.67 6.88 7.77
C ALA A 7 15.87 6.17 6.67
N LEU A 8 14.90 5.33 7.05
CA LEU A 8 14.01 4.65 6.11
C LEU A 8 13.21 5.67 5.29
N PHE A 9 12.54 6.61 5.97
CA PHE A 9 11.74 7.62 5.29
C PHE A 9 12.58 8.54 4.40
N ALA A 10 13.77 8.95 4.83
CA ALA A 10 14.68 9.74 4.01
C ALA A 10 15.13 8.99 2.74
N ASN A 11 15.31 7.67 2.82
CA ASN A 11 15.65 6.84 1.67
C ASN A 11 14.45 6.68 0.71
N ILE A 12 13.25 6.44 1.25
CA ILE A 12 12.01 6.36 0.46
C ILE A 12 11.74 7.70 -0.24
N GLU A 13 11.85 8.82 0.46
CA GLU A 13 11.65 10.15 -0.11
C GLU A 13 12.67 10.45 -1.21
N ARG A 14 13.94 10.05 -1.03
CA ARG A 14 14.97 10.19 -2.07
C ARG A 14 14.65 9.37 -3.31
N ALA A 15 14.11 8.16 -3.14
CA ALA A 15 13.77 7.27 -4.24
C ALA A 15 12.51 7.76 -4.99
N TYR A 16 11.42 8.03 -4.27
CA TYR A 16 10.08 8.23 -4.86
C TYR A 16 9.57 9.67 -4.77
N GLY A 17 10.25 10.55 -4.02
CA GLY A 17 9.80 11.92 -3.78
C GLY A 17 8.63 12.04 -2.81
N VAL A 18 8.23 10.95 -2.15
CA VAL A 18 7.10 10.90 -1.21
C VAL A 18 7.62 11.03 0.23
N PRO A 19 7.21 12.06 0.99
CA PRO A 19 7.65 12.26 2.37
C PRO A 19 6.97 11.28 3.34
N ALA A 20 7.44 11.26 4.58
CA ALA A 20 6.96 10.35 5.61
C ALA A 20 5.46 10.53 5.94
N GLY A 21 4.97 11.77 5.93
CA GLY A 21 3.60 12.14 6.30
C GLY A 21 2.51 11.30 5.62
N PRO A 22 2.34 11.36 4.30
CA PRO A 22 1.31 10.59 3.59
C PRO A 22 1.49 9.08 3.76
N LEU A 23 2.72 8.57 3.83
CA LEU A 23 2.99 7.14 4.04
C LEU A 23 2.53 6.66 5.42
N LEU A 24 2.85 7.43 6.47
CA LEU A 24 2.42 7.15 7.83
C LEU A 24 0.91 7.32 8.00
N ALA A 25 0.30 8.29 7.31
CA ALA A 25 -1.14 8.48 7.32
C ALA A 25 -1.86 7.26 6.72
N ILE A 26 -1.43 6.81 5.53
CA ILE A 26 -1.94 5.58 4.89
C ILE A 26 -1.73 4.37 5.80
N TRP A 27 -0.51 4.12 6.26
CA TRP A 27 -0.20 2.95 7.07
C TRP A 27 -1.00 2.90 8.39
N GLY A 28 -1.20 4.06 9.03
CA GLY A 28 -2.03 4.20 10.22
C GLY A 28 -3.51 3.95 9.94
N MET A 29 -4.05 4.53 8.87
CA MET A 29 -5.47 4.40 8.51
C MET A 29 -5.84 3.01 8.00
N GLU A 30 -4.93 2.33 7.31
CA GLU A 30 -5.19 1.00 6.75
C GLU A 30 -5.16 -0.10 7.82
N THR A 31 -4.17 -0.08 8.74
CA THR A 31 -3.93 -1.23 9.63
C THR A 31 -3.55 -0.86 11.05
N GLY A 32 -3.60 0.42 11.42
CA GLY A 32 -3.07 0.89 12.69
C GLY A 32 -1.57 0.62 12.80
N PHE A 33 -0.81 0.89 11.73
CA PHE A 33 0.63 0.64 11.65
C PHE A 33 1.03 -0.84 11.72
N GLY A 34 0.22 -1.71 11.09
CA GLY A 34 0.42 -3.17 11.06
C GLY A 34 -0.16 -3.91 12.26
N ASN A 35 -0.83 -3.22 13.19
CA ASN A 35 -1.44 -3.85 14.36
C ASN A 35 -2.57 -4.82 13.99
N PHE A 36 -3.37 -4.49 12.97
CA PHE A 36 -4.41 -5.37 12.46
C PHE A 36 -4.45 -5.31 10.93
N MET A 37 -4.04 -6.41 10.28
CA MET A 37 -3.99 -6.55 8.82
C MET A 37 -5.13 -7.44 8.27
N GLY A 38 -6.08 -7.80 9.14
CA GLY A 38 -7.15 -8.75 8.87
C GLY A 38 -6.82 -10.18 9.34
N ASN A 39 -7.83 -11.05 9.25
CA ASN A 39 -7.75 -12.45 9.70
C ASN A 39 -8.39 -13.43 8.68
N GLN A 40 -8.66 -12.96 7.48
CA GLN A 40 -9.26 -13.75 6.42
C GLN A 40 -8.17 -14.43 5.59
N HIS A 41 -8.37 -15.69 5.19
CA HIS A 41 -7.43 -16.37 4.30
C HIS A 41 -7.42 -15.71 2.91
N THR A 42 -6.29 -15.09 2.52
CA THR A 42 -6.20 -14.17 1.36
C THR A 42 -6.58 -14.87 0.05
N LEU A 43 -6.04 -16.06 -0.22
CA LEU A 43 -6.36 -16.80 -1.45
C LEU A 43 -7.83 -17.20 -1.51
N SER A 44 -8.41 -17.58 -0.37
CA SER A 44 -9.84 -17.94 -0.32
C SER A 44 -10.74 -16.72 -0.52
N ALA A 45 -10.34 -15.55 -0.01
CA ALA A 45 -11.08 -14.31 -0.21
C ALA A 45 -11.16 -13.95 -1.70
N VAL A 46 -10.01 -13.87 -2.38
CA VAL A 46 -9.98 -13.51 -3.81
C VAL A 46 -10.60 -14.59 -4.71
N ALA A 47 -10.46 -15.88 -4.38
CA ALA A 47 -11.12 -16.97 -5.11
C ALA A 47 -12.65 -16.94 -4.96
N THR A 48 -13.14 -16.65 -3.75
CA THR A 48 -14.58 -16.47 -3.51
C THR A 48 -15.11 -15.29 -4.32
N LEU A 49 -14.40 -14.16 -4.31
CA LEU A 49 -14.83 -12.95 -5.01
C LEU A 49 -14.67 -13.04 -6.53
N SER A 50 -13.76 -13.86 -7.06
CA SER A 50 -13.71 -14.15 -8.50
C SER A 50 -14.91 -14.97 -8.96
N TYR A 51 -15.51 -15.77 -8.06
CA TYR A 51 -16.74 -16.52 -8.35
C TYR A 51 -18.02 -15.68 -8.15
N ASP A 52 -17.96 -14.60 -7.36
CA ASP A 52 -19.08 -13.68 -7.14
C ASP A 52 -19.44 -12.89 -8.42
N CYS A 53 -20.73 -12.89 -8.79
CA CYS A 53 -21.19 -12.33 -10.06
C CYS A 53 -21.10 -10.80 -10.18
N ARG A 54 -20.93 -10.05 -9.08
CA ARG A 54 -20.97 -8.58 -9.11
C ARG A 54 -19.70 -7.96 -9.70
N ARG A 55 -18.54 -8.58 -9.43
CA ARG A 55 -17.21 -8.07 -9.81
C ARG A 55 -16.24 -9.20 -10.21
N SER A 56 -16.77 -10.29 -10.76
CA SER A 56 -16.01 -11.51 -11.11
C SER A 56 -14.73 -11.22 -11.89
N ASP A 57 -14.82 -10.46 -12.99
CA ASP A 57 -13.65 -10.14 -13.84
C ASP A 57 -12.57 -9.38 -13.07
N TYR A 58 -12.97 -8.40 -12.24
CA TYR A 58 -12.03 -7.62 -11.44
C TYR A 58 -11.25 -8.50 -10.45
N PHE A 59 -11.94 -9.41 -9.76
CA PHE A 59 -11.31 -10.28 -8.76
C PHE A 59 -10.61 -11.49 -9.38
N THR A 60 -10.96 -11.89 -10.60
CA THR A 60 -10.21 -12.90 -11.36
C THR A 60 -8.77 -12.45 -11.59
N GLU A 61 -8.57 -11.18 -11.95
CA GLU A 61 -7.23 -10.59 -12.07
C GLU A 61 -6.48 -10.55 -10.71
N GLN A 62 -7.20 -10.33 -9.60
CA GLN A 62 -6.60 -10.39 -8.27
C GLN A 62 -6.20 -11.81 -7.87
N LEU A 63 -7.01 -12.81 -8.22
CA LEU A 63 -6.69 -14.22 -7.99
C LEU A 63 -5.44 -14.63 -8.78
N TYR A 64 -5.36 -14.29 -10.07
CA TYR A 64 -4.16 -14.59 -10.87
C TYR A 64 -2.92 -13.89 -10.33
N ALA A 65 -3.03 -12.63 -9.93
CA ALA A 65 -1.94 -11.93 -9.27
C ALA A 65 -1.54 -12.61 -7.95
N ALA A 66 -2.50 -13.03 -7.12
CA ALA A 66 -2.22 -13.73 -5.87
C ALA A 66 -1.48 -15.06 -6.10
N LEU A 67 -1.91 -15.86 -7.09
CA LEU A 67 -1.24 -17.10 -7.48
C LEU A 67 0.19 -16.84 -7.99
N LYS A 68 0.41 -15.75 -8.74
CA LYS A 68 1.75 -15.34 -9.16
C LYS A 68 2.64 -14.99 -7.96
N LEU A 69 2.11 -14.27 -6.97
CA LEU A 69 2.83 -13.94 -5.73
C LEU A 69 3.13 -15.17 -4.87
N VAL A 70 2.26 -16.18 -4.89
CA VAL A 70 2.57 -17.48 -4.28
C VAL A 70 3.71 -18.16 -5.02
N GLY A 71 3.65 -18.19 -6.36
CA GLY A 71 4.64 -18.85 -7.20
C GLY A 71 6.05 -18.26 -7.08
N ASN A 72 6.19 -16.96 -6.82
CA ASN A 72 7.48 -16.31 -6.62
C ASN A 72 7.91 -16.20 -5.13
N GLY A 73 7.08 -16.66 -4.20
CA GLY A 73 7.38 -16.65 -2.77
C GLY A 73 7.08 -15.34 -2.02
N SER A 74 6.50 -14.33 -2.68
CA SER A 74 6.08 -13.07 -2.04
C SER A 74 4.79 -13.18 -1.22
N LEU A 75 4.00 -14.24 -1.41
CA LEU A 75 2.79 -14.50 -0.64
C LEU A 75 2.76 -15.94 -0.12
N ASN A 76 2.62 -16.12 1.19
CA ASN A 76 2.44 -17.45 1.78
C ASN A 76 1.07 -18.03 1.37
N VAL A 77 0.99 -19.33 1.09
CA VAL A 77 -0.29 -20.00 0.77
C VAL A 77 -1.34 -19.87 1.86
N ASN A 78 -0.92 -19.76 3.13
CA ASN A 78 -1.76 -19.55 4.30
C ASN A 78 -1.85 -18.08 4.73
N ALA A 79 -1.46 -17.14 3.85
CA ALA A 79 -1.46 -15.73 4.17
C ALA A 79 -2.86 -15.26 4.60
N LYS A 80 -2.85 -14.38 5.60
CA LYS A 80 -4.05 -13.71 6.09
C LYS A 80 -4.02 -12.24 5.71
N GLY A 81 -5.19 -11.73 5.36
CA GLY A 81 -5.42 -10.35 4.97
C GLY A 81 -6.83 -9.90 5.33
N ALA A 82 -7.26 -8.80 4.72
CA ALA A 82 -8.63 -8.32 4.89
C ALA A 82 -9.62 -9.07 3.99
N ALA A 83 -10.90 -8.75 4.18
CA ALA A 83 -12.02 -9.52 3.66
C ALA A 83 -12.06 -9.60 2.13
N HIS A 84 -11.44 -8.67 1.40
CA HIS A 84 -11.42 -8.67 -0.06
C HIS A 84 -10.07 -9.06 -0.66
N GLY A 85 -9.16 -9.59 0.17
CA GLY A 85 -7.85 -10.08 -0.26
C GLY A 85 -6.74 -9.05 -0.24
N GLU A 86 -6.94 -7.92 0.43
CA GLU A 86 -5.90 -6.94 0.69
C GLU A 86 -4.79 -7.57 1.56
N ILE A 87 -3.53 -7.27 1.21
CA ILE A 87 -2.34 -7.89 1.77
C ILE A 87 -1.58 -6.87 2.62
N GLY A 88 -1.24 -7.31 3.83
CA GLY A 88 -0.18 -6.72 4.63
C GLY A 88 -0.48 -5.32 5.16
N GLN A 89 0.59 -4.59 5.43
CA GLN A 89 0.58 -3.39 6.26
C GLN A 89 -0.18 -2.21 5.64
N THR A 90 -0.22 -2.14 4.31
CA THR A 90 -0.86 -1.04 3.57
C THR A 90 -2.00 -1.53 2.69
N GLN A 91 -2.51 -2.74 2.94
CA GLN A 91 -3.74 -3.26 2.35
C GLN A 91 -3.76 -3.23 0.80
N PHE A 92 -2.64 -3.58 0.17
CA PHE A 92 -2.61 -3.75 -1.27
C PHE A 92 -3.40 -4.98 -1.71
N LEU A 93 -4.29 -4.80 -2.68
CA LEU A 93 -4.78 -5.95 -3.45
C LEU A 93 -3.62 -6.61 -4.22
N PRO A 94 -3.69 -7.93 -4.48
CA PRO A 94 -2.58 -8.70 -5.07
C PRO A 94 -2.00 -8.09 -6.34
N LEU A 95 -2.84 -7.57 -7.24
CA LEU A 95 -2.38 -6.98 -8.49
C LEU A 95 -1.53 -5.71 -8.27
N ASN A 96 -1.81 -4.95 -7.20
CA ASN A 96 -0.98 -3.80 -6.84
C ASN A 96 0.37 -4.23 -6.27
N VAL A 97 0.45 -5.36 -5.56
CA VAL A 97 1.75 -5.95 -5.16
C VAL A 97 2.58 -6.31 -6.39
N VAL A 98 1.96 -6.93 -7.40
CA VAL A 98 2.65 -7.28 -8.65
C VAL A 98 3.13 -6.04 -9.41
N ARG A 99 2.36 -4.95 -9.40
CA ARG A 99 2.67 -3.73 -10.18
C ARG A 99 3.63 -2.77 -9.48
N TYR A 100 3.49 -2.65 -8.16
CA TYR A 100 4.14 -1.59 -7.38
C TYR A 100 4.97 -2.11 -6.22
N GLY A 101 4.99 -3.42 -5.97
CA GLY A 101 5.81 -4.05 -4.93
C GLY A 101 7.29 -3.78 -5.13
N VAL A 102 7.99 -3.45 -4.04
CA VAL A 102 9.42 -3.13 -4.02
C VAL A 102 10.05 -3.90 -2.87
N ASP A 103 11.09 -4.67 -3.19
CA ASP A 103 12.06 -5.23 -2.25
C ASP A 103 13.02 -4.09 -1.86
N PHE A 104 12.71 -3.39 -0.77
CA PHE A 104 13.42 -2.17 -0.37
C PHE A 104 14.52 -2.44 0.65
N ASP A 105 14.39 -3.50 1.45
CA ASP A 105 15.46 -3.96 2.34
C ASP A 105 16.47 -4.90 1.64
N ARG A 106 16.19 -5.31 0.40
CA ARG A 106 17.08 -6.05 -0.52
C ARG A 106 17.37 -7.47 -0.06
N ASP A 107 16.39 -8.12 0.56
CA ASP A 107 16.50 -9.51 0.99
C ASP A 107 16.17 -10.54 -0.13
N GLY A 108 15.77 -10.03 -1.31
CA GLY A 108 15.42 -10.82 -2.48
C GLY A 108 13.93 -11.15 -2.58
N ARG A 109 13.08 -10.61 -1.69
CA ARG A 109 11.63 -10.82 -1.67
C ARG A 109 10.90 -9.50 -1.47
N ILE A 110 9.65 -9.49 -1.92
CA ILE A 110 8.71 -8.42 -1.60
C ILE A 110 7.81 -8.95 -0.47
N ASP A 111 7.99 -8.45 0.75
CA ASP A 111 7.22 -8.83 1.94
C ASP A 111 6.44 -7.62 2.52
N LEU A 112 5.23 -7.40 1.99
CA LEU A 112 4.33 -6.35 2.50
C LEU A 112 3.73 -6.66 3.88
N VAL A 113 3.93 -7.87 4.41
CA VAL A 113 3.38 -8.30 5.70
C VAL A 113 4.42 -8.04 6.79
N GLY A 114 5.61 -8.63 6.67
CA GLY A 114 6.67 -8.55 7.66
C GLY A 114 7.62 -7.37 7.49
N SER A 115 7.87 -6.91 6.25
CA SER A 115 8.78 -5.79 5.99
C SER A 115 8.04 -4.46 5.89
N ARG A 116 8.28 -3.59 6.88
CA ARG A 116 7.81 -2.20 6.84
C ARG A 116 8.50 -1.41 5.73
N ALA A 117 9.75 -1.78 5.41
CA ALA A 117 10.53 -1.12 4.38
C ALA A 117 9.85 -1.35 3.02
N ASP A 118 9.52 -2.60 2.71
CA ASP A 118 8.83 -2.97 1.49
C ASP A 118 7.43 -2.37 1.42
N ALA A 119 6.66 -2.47 2.51
CA ALA A 119 5.32 -1.90 2.57
C ALA A 119 5.30 -0.41 2.25
N LEU A 120 6.12 0.38 2.95
CA LEU A 120 6.15 1.83 2.79
C LEU A 120 6.76 2.27 1.46
N ALA A 121 7.79 1.56 0.99
CA ALA A 121 8.40 1.84 -0.32
C ALA A 121 7.45 1.48 -1.47
N SER A 122 6.69 0.38 -1.35
CA SER A 122 5.69 -0.02 -2.35
C SER A 122 4.53 0.96 -2.40
N THR A 123 4.08 1.47 -1.24
CA THR A 123 3.11 2.58 -1.18
C THR A 123 3.67 3.83 -1.85
N ALA A 124 4.92 4.20 -1.59
CA ALA A 124 5.53 5.36 -2.23
C ALA A 124 5.65 5.20 -3.76
N ASN A 125 6.02 4.00 -4.23
CA ASN A 125 6.06 3.65 -5.64
C ASN A 125 4.67 3.73 -6.30
N PHE A 126 3.63 3.27 -5.60
CA PHE A 126 2.26 3.43 -6.05
C PHE A 126 1.87 4.89 -6.19
N LEU A 127 2.15 5.72 -5.17
CA LEU A 127 1.82 7.15 -5.23
C LEU A 127 2.56 7.84 -6.40
N ALA A 128 3.85 7.53 -6.60
CA ALA A 128 4.63 7.97 -7.76
C ALA A 128 3.98 7.56 -9.09
N GLY A 129 3.54 6.30 -9.20
CA GLY A 129 2.83 5.79 -10.38
C GLY A 129 1.47 6.44 -10.64
N HIS A 130 0.86 7.08 -9.62
CA HIS A 130 -0.43 7.76 -9.71
C HIS A 130 -0.32 9.29 -9.75
N GLY A 131 0.82 9.81 -10.20
CA GLY A 131 0.99 11.24 -10.48
C GLY A 131 1.52 12.06 -9.31
N TRP A 132 2.11 11.44 -8.30
CA TRP A 132 2.87 12.17 -7.29
C TRP A 132 4.05 12.92 -7.93
N GLN A 133 4.22 14.20 -7.56
CA GLN A 133 5.30 15.05 -8.06
C GLN A 133 6.28 15.39 -6.93
N ARG A 134 7.56 15.03 -7.13
CA ARG A 134 8.63 15.29 -6.15
C ARG A 134 8.70 16.79 -5.81
N GLY A 135 8.68 17.10 -4.52
CA GLY A 135 8.78 18.47 -4.01
C GLY A 135 7.50 19.31 -4.16
N ALA A 136 6.45 18.79 -4.77
CA ALA A 136 5.16 19.47 -4.85
C ALA A 136 4.30 19.19 -3.62
N GLY A 137 3.40 20.13 -3.31
CA GLY A 137 2.41 19.95 -2.26
C GLY A 137 1.36 18.87 -2.60
N TYR A 138 0.80 18.25 -1.57
CA TYR A 138 -0.18 17.16 -1.66
C TYR A 138 -1.52 17.44 -0.96
N GLN A 139 -1.83 18.71 -0.68
CA GLN A 139 -3.16 19.11 -0.20
C GLN A 139 -4.18 19.17 -1.35
N PRO A 140 -5.50 19.17 -1.08
CA PRO A 140 -6.50 19.32 -2.14
C PRO A 140 -6.20 20.50 -3.08
N GLY A 141 -6.17 20.22 -4.38
CA GLY A 141 -5.82 21.20 -5.43
C GLY A 141 -4.32 21.36 -5.70
N GLN A 142 -3.44 20.68 -4.95
CA GLN A 142 -2.00 20.69 -5.20
C GLN A 142 -1.56 19.50 -6.06
N PRO A 143 -0.42 19.59 -6.77
CA PRO A 143 -0.07 18.61 -7.81
C PRO A 143 0.01 17.16 -7.33
N SER A 144 0.59 16.92 -6.15
CA SER A 144 0.78 15.55 -5.64
C SER A 144 -0.48 14.94 -5.02
N PHE A 145 -1.59 15.69 -4.93
CA PHE A 145 -2.85 15.14 -4.45
C PHE A 145 -3.39 14.04 -5.39
N ALA A 146 -3.03 14.07 -6.68
CA ALA A 146 -3.37 13.01 -7.64
C ALA A 146 -2.89 11.62 -7.18
N GLY A 147 -1.69 11.54 -6.59
CA GLY A 147 -1.18 10.28 -6.03
C GLY A 147 -2.09 9.73 -4.93
N ILE A 148 -2.59 10.61 -4.04
CA ILE A 148 -3.52 10.25 -2.96
C ILE A 148 -4.88 9.84 -3.53
N GLN A 149 -5.35 10.51 -4.59
CA GLN A 149 -6.60 10.14 -5.26
C GLN A 149 -6.55 8.75 -5.88
N GLY A 150 -5.36 8.31 -6.34
CA GLY A 150 -5.14 6.94 -6.79
C GLY A 150 -5.31 5.90 -5.69
N TRP A 151 -5.05 6.24 -4.43
CA TRP A 151 -5.06 5.29 -3.30
C TRP A 151 -6.45 4.78 -2.95
N ASN A 152 -7.41 5.69 -2.79
CA ASN A 152 -8.78 5.36 -2.39
C ASN A 152 -9.76 6.31 -3.07
N ALA A 153 -10.88 5.80 -3.56
CA ALA A 153 -11.88 6.59 -4.28
C ALA A 153 -12.69 7.56 -3.39
N ALA A 154 -12.69 7.38 -2.07
CA ALA A 154 -13.46 8.21 -1.16
C ALA A 154 -12.75 9.55 -0.88
N THR A 155 -13.38 10.66 -1.29
CA THR A 155 -12.84 12.02 -1.08
C THR A 155 -12.49 12.32 0.37
N VAL A 156 -13.31 11.86 1.33
CA VAL A 156 -13.04 12.05 2.77
C VAL A 156 -11.80 11.29 3.23
N TYR A 157 -11.52 10.11 2.66
CA TYR A 157 -10.33 9.32 2.96
C TYR A 157 -9.07 10.00 2.38
N GLN A 158 -9.17 10.49 1.14
CA GLN A 158 -8.11 11.25 0.47
C GLN A 158 -7.74 12.51 1.27
N GLN A 159 -8.73 13.27 1.71
CA GLN A 159 -8.53 14.47 2.53
C GLN A 159 -7.92 14.12 3.89
N ALA A 160 -8.37 13.03 4.53
CA ALA A 160 -7.80 12.55 5.78
C ALA A 160 -6.30 12.22 5.64
N ILE A 161 -5.90 11.48 4.59
CA ILE A 161 -4.48 11.23 4.30
C ILE A 161 -3.71 12.54 4.20
N ALA A 162 -4.21 13.49 3.40
CA ALA A 162 -3.52 14.75 3.15
C ALA A 162 -3.35 15.59 4.43
N TYR A 163 -4.38 15.69 5.26
CA TYR A 163 -4.34 16.50 6.49
C TYR A 163 -3.51 15.84 7.59
N ILE A 164 -3.69 14.54 7.80
CA ILE A 164 -2.87 13.78 8.77
C ILE A 164 -1.41 13.80 8.34
N GLY A 165 -1.13 13.57 7.05
CA GLY A 165 0.22 13.62 6.51
C GLY A 165 0.89 14.97 6.75
N LYS A 166 0.19 16.08 6.48
CA LYS A 166 0.72 17.43 6.71
C LYS A 166 1.04 17.68 8.18
N ALA A 167 0.17 17.22 9.09
CA ALA A 167 0.38 17.34 10.52
C ALA A 167 1.61 16.53 10.98
N ILE A 168 1.80 15.32 10.43
CA ILE A 168 2.97 14.47 10.70
C ILE A 168 4.25 15.09 10.15
N ASP A 169 4.21 15.69 8.95
CA ASP A 169 5.38 16.32 8.35
C ASP A 169 5.84 17.56 9.11
N GLY A 170 4.89 18.30 9.71
CA GLY A 170 5.18 19.47 10.55
C GLY A 170 5.72 19.19 11.96
N GLN A 171 5.86 17.93 12.36
CA GLN A 171 6.43 17.48 13.65
C GLN A 171 7.83 16.85 13.50
#